data_AF-A0A087GU10-F1
#
_entry.id   AF-A0A087GU10-F1
#
_cell.length_a   1.000
_cell.length_b   1.000
_cell.length_c   1.000
_cell.angle_alpha   90.00
_cell.angle_beta   90.00
_cell.angle_gamma   90.00
#
_symmetry.space_group_name_H-M   'P 1'
#
loop_
_entity.id
_entity.type
_entity.pdbx_description
1 polymer ?
#
loop_
_entity_poly.entity_id
_entity_poly.type
_entity_poly.pdbx_seq_one_letter_code
_entity_poly.pdbx_strand_id
1 'polypeptide(L)' 'MDELLNQFDCSVSSIFSTKNQKQTTDNYFFESAEKISFFFEEKAFGEDGELKQPKELSINKVGHALHELDPLYK' A
#
# COMPACT_ATOMS: atom_id res chain seq x y z
N MET A 1 -10.10 2.63 9.32
CA MET A 1 -8.86 2.03 8.79
C MET A 1 -9.03 0.54 8.54
N ASP A 2 -9.47 -0.25 9.53
CA ASP A 2 -9.81 -1.68 9.37
C ASP A 2 -10.74 -1.97 8.19
N GLU A 3 -11.80 -1.19 8.01
CA GLU A 3 -12.74 -1.40 6.89
C GLU A 3 -12.09 -1.18 5.52
N LEU A 4 -11.18 -0.20 5.40
CA LEU A 4 -10.43 0.06 4.18
C LEU A 4 -9.41 -1.05 3.90
N LEU A 5 -8.72 -1.53 4.95
CA LEU A 5 -7.79 -2.66 4.88
C LEU A 5 -8.49 -3.96 4.49
N ASN A 6 -9.71 -4.19 4.99
CA ASN A 6 -10.50 -5.37 4.66
C ASN A 6 -10.97 -5.39 3.21
N GLN A 7 -11.33 -4.22 2.66
CA GLN A 7 -11.72 -4.08 1.26
C GLN A 7 -10.53 -4.07 0.28
N PHE A 8 -9.32 -3.82 0.77
CA PHE A 8 -8.12 -3.83 -0.07
C PHE A 8 -7.74 -5.26 -0.47
N ASP A 9 -7.73 -5.50 -1.78
CA ASP A 9 -7.26 -6.74 -2.39
C ASP A 9 -5.73 -6.69 -2.56
N CYS A 10 -5.03 -7.61 -1.89
CA CYS A 10 -3.56 -7.66 -1.86
C CYS A 10 -2.95 -8.23 -3.16
N SER A 11 -3.75 -8.58 -4.18
CA SER A 11 -3.21 -9.10 -5.45
C SER A 11 -2.40 -8.06 -6.21
N VAL A 12 -2.60 -6.77 -5.92
CA VAL A 12 -1.76 -5.68 -6.42
C VAL A 12 -0.77 -5.27 -5.32
N SER A 13 0.39 -5.90 -5.32
CA SER A 13 1.47 -5.63 -4.37
C SER A 13 2.39 -4.53 -4.89
N SER A 14 2.27 -3.31 -4.35
CA SER A 14 3.25 -2.24 -4.58
C SER A 14 4.01 -1.94 -3.29
N ILE A 15 5.32 -1.77 -3.39
CA ILE A 15 6.24 -1.57 -2.26
C ILE A 15 6.64 -0.10 -2.21
N PHE A 16 6.58 0.50 -1.02
CA PHE A 16 7.13 1.85 -0.82
C PHE A 16 8.54 1.75 -0.24
N SER A 17 9.50 2.47 -0.85
CA SER A 17 10.89 2.47 -0.40
C SER A 17 11.51 3.85 -0.56
N THR A 18 12.05 4.43 0.51
CA THR A 18 12.77 5.70 0.44
C THR A 18 14.13 5.61 -0.26
N LYS A 19 14.65 4.39 -0.47
CA LYS A 19 15.95 4.13 -1.09
C LYS A 19 15.84 3.73 -2.54
N ASN A 20 14.80 2.96 -2.90
CA ASN A 20 14.62 2.38 -4.23
C ASN A 20 13.31 2.79 -4.90
N GLN A 21 12.69 3.92 -4.52
CA GLN A 21 11.39 4.33 -5.04
C GLN A 21 11.30 4.31 -6.57
N LYS A 22 12.36 4.69 -7.30
CA LYS A 22 12.38 4.63 -8.77
C LYS A 22 12.11 3.24 -9.35
N GLN A 23 12.49 2.16 -8.64
CA GLN A 23 12.26 0.79 -9.07
C GLN A 23 10.86 0.29 -8.70
N THR A 24 10.20 0.92 -7.73
CA THR A 24 8.85 0.59 -7.26
C THR A 24 7.80 1.64 -7.68
N THR A 25 8.19 2.60 -8.53
CA THR A 25 7.27 3.53 -9.19
C THR A 25 6.70 2.85 -10.43
N ASP A 26 5.63 2.11 -10.21
CA ASP A 26 4.84 1.43 -11.24
C ASP A 26 3.51 2.17 -11.49
N ASN A 27 2.68 1.67 -12.41
CA ASN A 27 1.39 2.29 -12.74
C ASN A 27 0.47 2.42 -11.53
N TYR A 28 0.49 1.46 -10.59
CA TYR A 28 -0.34 1.53 -9.40
C TYR A 28 0.10 2.70 -8.50
N PHE A 29 1.41 2.97 -8.41
CA PHE A 29 1.91 4.16 -7.73
C PHE A 29 1.40 5.46 -8.39
N PHE A 30 1.41 5.56 -9.72
CA PHE A 30 0.91 6.76 -10.41
C PHE A 30 -0.61 6.95 -10.23
N GLU A 31 -1.38 5.87 -10.35
CA GLU A 31 -2.83 5.91 -10.16
C GLU A 31 -3.24 6.19 -8.70
N SER A 32 -2.35 5.95 -7.74
CA SER A 32 -2.61 6.23 -6.32
C SER A 32 -2.77 7.71 -5.97
N ALA A 33 -2.40 8.62 -6.88
CA ALA A 33 -2.45 10.06 -6.65
C ALA A 33 -3.85 10.56 -6.27
N GLU A 34 -4.89 9.98 -6.89
CA GLU A 34 -6.30 10.35 -6.71
C GLU A 34 -7.12 9.27 -5.99
N LYS A 35 -6.45 8.25 -5.41
CA LYS A 35 -7.10 7.09 -4.77
C LYS A 35 -6.56 6.88 -3.36
N ILE A 36 -7.29 6.07 -2.58
CA ILE A 36 -6.74 5.44 -1.37
C ILE A 36 -6.09 4.13 -1.79
N SER A 37 -4.76 4.09 -1.69
CA SER A 37 -3.90 2.98 -2.06
C SER A 37 -3.01 2.61 -0.89
N PHE A 38 -2.68 1.32 -0.85
CA PHE A 38 -1.86 0.70 0.17
C PHE A 38 -0.52 0.30 -0.42
N PHE A 39 0.54 0.53 0.35
CA PHE A 39 1.90 0.17 -0.01
C PHE A 39 2.54 -0.65 1.09
N PHE A 40 3.13 -1.77 0.69
CA PHE A 40 3.76 -2.72 1.59
C PHE A 40 5.19 -2.28 1.98
N GLU A 41 5.65 -2.79 3.12
CA GLU A 41 7.05 -2.76 3.52
C GLU A 41 7.94 -3.50 2.51
N GLU A 42 9.19 -3.04 2.32
CA GLU A 42 10.17 -3.73 1.44
C GLU A 42 10.41 -5.19 1.81
N LYS A 43 10.18 -5.55 3.08
CA LYS A 43 10.39 -6.90 3.62
C LYS A 43 9.09 -7.60 4.00
N ALA A 44 7.95 -7.10 3.51
CA ALA A 44 6.64 -7.70 3.75
C ALA A 44 6.52 -9.10 3.14
N PHE A 45 7.16 -9.32 1.99
CA PHE A 45 7.07 -10.56 1.22
C PHE A 45 8.26 -11.50 1.49
N GLY A 46 7.97 -12.80 1.55
CA GLY A 46 8.92 -13.89 1.65
C GLY A 46 9.56 -14.24 0.32
N GLU A 47 10.44 -15.25 0.31
CA GLU A 47 11.07 -15.74 -0.92
C GLU A 47 10.07 -16.49 -1.83
N ASP A 48 9.03 -17.02 -1.21
CA ASP A 48 7.83 -17.62 -1.80
C ASP A 48 6.88 -16.57 -2.43
N GLY A 49 7.10 -15.28 -2.20
CA GLY A 49 6.25 -14.20 -2.70
C GLY A 49 4.98 -13.98 -1.87
N GLU A 50 4.79 -14.70 -0.77
CA GLU A 50 3.66 -14.50 0.15
C GLU A 50 4.03 -13.53 1.29
N LEU A 51 3.01 -12.99 1.96
CA LEU A 51 3.22 -12.11 3.10
C LEU A 51 3.77 -12.90 4.30
N LYS A 52 4.86 -12.40 4.89
CA LYS A 52 5.50 -13.02 6.07
C LYS A 52 4.70 -12.86 7.36
N GLN A 53 3.71 -11.96 7.34
CA GLN A 53 2.85 -11.62 8.47
C GLN A 53 1.49 -11.11 7.94
N PRO A 54 0.47 -10.93 8.80
CA PRO A 54 -0.82 -10.39 8.37
C PRO A 54 -0.69 -9.09 7.58
N LYS A 55 -1.59 -8.89 6.60
CA LYS A 55 -1.58 -7.70 5.71
C LYS A 55 -1.57 -6.39 6.51
N GLU A 56 -2.34 -6.33 7.59
CA GLU A 56 -2.50 -5.16 8.47
C GLU A 56 -1.18 -4.73 9.12
N LEU A 57 -0.26 -5.69 9.33
CA LEU A 57 1.07 -5.46 9.91
C LEU A 57 2.15 -5.26 8.84
N SER A 58 1.80 -5.47 7.56
CA SER A 58 2.73 -5.42 6.43
C SER A 58 2.66 -4.13 5.63
N ILE A 59 1.70 -3.26 5.92
CA ILE A 59 1.53 -1.97 5.24
C ILE A 59 2.51 -0.95 5.82
N ASN A 60 3.34 -0.36 4.95
CA ASN A 60 4.20 0.78 5.27
C ASN A 60 3.45 2.10 5.19
N LYS A 61 2.61 2.26 4.16
CA LYS A 61 1.98 3.54 3.83
C LYS A 61 0.58 3.36 3.26
N VAL A 62 -0.31 4.26 3.64
CA VAL A 62 -1.63 4.46 3.02
C VAL A 62 -1.70 5.88 2.49
N GLY A 63 -2.09 6.04 1.23
CA GLY A 63 -2.17 7.34 0.55
C GLY A 63 -2.68 7.19 -0.88
N HIS A 64 -2.79 8.24 -1.69
CA HIS A 64 -2.42 9.61 -1.39
C HIS A 64 -3.65 10.51 -1.13
N ALA A 65 -4.83 10.11 -1.58
CA ALA A 65 -6.06 10.88 -1.42
C ALA A 65 -6.84 10.55 -0.13
N LEU A 66 -6.19 9.97 0.89
CA LEU A 66 -6.86 9.61 2.16
C LEU A 66 -7.53 10.84 2.80
N HIS A 67 -6.85 11.99 2.78
CA HIS A 67 -7.35 13.25 3.30
C HIS A 67 -8.53 13.84 2.51
N GLU A 68 -8.76 13.36 1.29
CA GLU A 68 -9.83 13.85 0.41
C GLU A 68 -11.01 12.86 0.33
N LEU A 69 -10.75 11.57 0.53
CA LEU A 69 -11.74 10.52 0.29
C LEU A 69 -12.27 9.90 1.59
N ASP A 70 -11.49 9.91 2.66
CA ASP A 70 -11.94 9.37 3.95
C ASP A 70 -12.48 10.50 4.85
N PRO A 71 -13.74 10.41 5.33
CA PRO A 71 -14.35 11.45 6.13
C PRO A 71 -13.70 11.66 7.51
N LEU A 72 -12.96 10.70 8.05
CA LEU A 72 -12.23 10.86 9.31
C LEU A 72 -10.92 11.64 9.13
N TYR A 73 -10.38 11.68 7.91
CA TYR A 73 -9.11 12.33 7.58
C TYR A 73 -9.27 13.61 6.74
N LYS A 74 -10.52 14.03 6.48
CA LYS A 74 -10.85 15.34 5.91
C LYS A 74 -10.68 16.50 6.89
#